data_AF-A0A9R0ASC2-F1
#
_entry.id   AF-A0A9R0ASC2-F1
#
_cell.length_a   1.000
_cell.length_b   1.000
_cell.length_c   1.000
_cell.angle_alpha   90.00
_cell.angle_beta   90.00
_cell.angle_gamma   90.00
#
_symmetry.space_group_name_H-M   'P 1'
#
loop_
_entity.id
_entity.type
_entity.pdbx_description
1 polymer ?
#
loop_
_entity_poly.entity_id
_entity_poly.type
_entity_poly.pdbx_seq_one_letter_code
_entity_poly.pdbx_strand_id
1 'polypeptide(L)'
;MAFFGLTYLGYQNPFGDRMVTSRHNNLTRDSSDLHLGSQSRYQDLSRRVQRSPKELYRVPVTDNQQYGWWVSTDGLKNREPWTQTRRFPRKNSEMTKFVNEMSMTCPDFSLF
;
A
#
# COMPACT_ATOMS: atom_id res chain seq x y z
N MET A 1 -2.68 34.65 -2.39
CA MET A 1 -1.92 35.59 -1.55
C MET A 1 -0.57 34.95 -1.25
N ALA A 2 0.51 35.44 -1.86
CA ALA A 2 1.85 34.91 -1.69
C ALA A 2 2.52 35.55 -0.47
N PHE A 3 3.12 34.75 0.40
CA PHE A 3 3.96 35.23 1.50
C PHE A 3 5.41 35.28 1.00
N PHE A 4 5.83 36.44 0.50
CA PHE A 4 7.24 36.77 0.28
C PHE A 4 7.60 37.88 1.27
N GLY A 5 8.47 37.59 2.25
CA GLY A 5 8.80 38.61 3.25
C GLY A 5 9.77 38.25 4.38
N LEU A 6 10.60 37.21 4.28
CA LEU A 6 11.63 36.90 5.29
C LEU A 6 12.90 36.35 4.65
N THR A 7 13.62 37.16 3.87
CA THR A 7 14.99 36.85 3.42
C THR A 7 16.07 37.31 4.41
N TYR A 8 15.73 37.52 5.69
CA TYR A 8 16.69 37.89 6.75
C TYR A 8 16.64 37.02 8.01
N LEU A 9 15.91 35.91 8.01
CA LEU A 9 16.13 34.85 8.99
C LEU A 9 16.80 33.69 8.26
N GLY A 10 18.00 33.32 8.70
CA GLY A 10 18.78 32.24 8.12
C GLY A 10 18.03 30.90 8.06
N TYR A 11 18.70 29.89 7.51
CA TYR A 11 18.17 28.53 7.29
C TYR A 11 17.39 28.01 8.52
N GLN A 12 16.06 28.06 8.43
CA GLN A 12 15.17 27.57 9.48
C GLN A 12 15.03 26.06 9.33
N ASN A 13 15.73 25.33 10.20
CA ASN A 13 15.63 23.89 10.28
C ASN A 13 14.86 23.49 11.56
N PRO A 14 13.52 23.48 11.54
CA PRO A 14 12.70 23.26 12.73
C PRO A 14 12.94 21.90 13.39
N PHE A 15 13.46 20.93 12.64
CA PHE A 15 13.84 19.62 13.15
C PHE A 15 15.20 19.62 13.87
N GLY A 16 16.17 20.38 13.36
CA GLY A 16 17.51 20.49 13.96
C GLY A 16 17.51 21.24 15.30
N ASP A 17 16.78 22.35 15.38
CA ASP A 17 16.75 23.21 16.57
C ASP A 17 16.10 22.53 17.79
N ARG A 18 15.12 21.65 17.55
CA ARG A 18 14.48 20.86 18.62
C ARG A 18 15.40 19.79 19.20
N MET A 19 16.37 19.29 18.44
CA MET A 19 17.28 18.24 18.91
C MET A 19 18.38 18.78 19.83
N VAL A 20 18.77 20.05 19.66
CA VAL A 20 19.81 20.69 20.49
C VAL A 20 19.27 21.05 21.88
N THR A 21 18.00 21.47 21.97
CA THR A 21 17.36 21.84 23.25
C THR A 21 16.90 20.64 24.07
N SER A 22 16.82 19.44 23.48
CA SER A 22 16.33 18.23 24.15
C SER A 22 17.39 17.43 24.94
N ARG A 23 18.60 17.96 25.16
CA ARG A 23 19.68 17.25 25.88
C ARG A 23 19.77 17.48 27.39
N HIS A 24 18.83 18.23 27.97
CA HIS A 24 18.66 18.29 29.42
C HIS A 24 17.22 17.92 29.73
N ASN A 25 16.97 16.61 29.91
CA ASN A 25 15.99 16.02 30.82
C ASN A 25 16.04 14.51 30.62
N ASN A 26 16.92 13.86 31.39
CA ASN A 26 16.86 12.43 31.62
C ASN A 26 15.61 12.13 32.44
N LEU A 27 14.51 11.81 31.77
CA LEU A 27 13.50 10.93 32.31
C LEU A 27 13.29 9.82 31.29
N THR A 28 13.41 8.58 31.76
CA THR A 28 12.92 7.37 31.10
C THR A 28 11.45 7.59 30.72
N ARG A 29 11.24 8.11 29.52
CA ARG A 29 9.92 8.33 28.95
C ARG A 29 9.61 7.08 28.16
N ASP A 30 8.84 6.19 28.76
CA ASP A 30 8.29 5.02 28.09
C ASP A 30 7.65 5.47 26.77
N SER A 31 8.26 5.03 25.67
CA SER A 31 7.90 5.45 24.31
C SER A 31 6.49 4.98 23.90
N SER A 32 5.84 4.16 24.73
CA SER A 32 4.51 3.57 24.50
C SER A 32 3.36 4.58 24.66
N ASP A 33 3.53 5.64 25.45
CA ASP A 33 2.41 6.53 25.81
C ASP A 33 2.31 7.80 24.96
N LEU A 34 3.23 7.99 24.00
CA LEU A 34 3.28 9.17 23.13
C LEU A 34 2.33 9.08 21.92
N HIS A 35 1.83 7.89 21.60
CA HIS A 35 1.11 7.62 20.36
C HIS A 35 -0.32 7.10 20.65
N LEU A 36 -1.03 7.80 21.54
CA LEU A 36 -2.44 7.53 21.91
C LEU A 36 -3.35 7.64 20.67
N GLY A 37 -3.51 6.53 19.96
CA GLY A 37 -4.51 6.34 18.91
C GLY A 37 -4.20 7.04 17.58
N SER A 38 -3.02 7.62 17.36
CA SER A 38 -2.66 8.17 16.04
C SER A 38 -2.48 7.08 15.00
N GLN A 39 -2.03 5.88 15.38
CA GLN A 39 -2.00 4.74 14.47
C GLN A 39 -3.41 4.28 14.08
N SER A 40 -4.32 4.15 15.04
CA SER A 40 -5.70 3.77 14.76
C SER A 40 -6.45 4.86 13.98
N ARG A 41 -6.24 6.15 14.30
CA ARG A 41 -6.77 7.28 13.52
C ARG A 41 -6.22 7.31 12.10
N TYR A 42 -4.93 7.03 11.91
CA TYR A 42 -4.34 6.92 10.57
C TYR A 42 -4.95 5.76 9.79
N GLN A 43 -5.12 4.60 10.42
CA GLN A 43 -5.82 3.46 9.82
C GLN A 43 -7.27 3.79 9.46
N ASP A 44 -7.98 4.54 10.30
CA ASP A 44 -9.37 4.95 10.04
C ASP A 44 -9.46 5.97 8.91
N LEU A 45 -8.51 6.90 8.80
CA LEU A 45 -8.41 7.82 7.66
C LEU A 45 -8.06 7.08 6.38
N SER A 46 -7.11 6.14 6.41
CA SER A 46 -6.76 5.35 5.23
C SER A 46 -7.94 4.48 4.77
N ARG A 47 -8.75 3.94 5.69
CA ARG A 47 -9.98 3.20 5.37
C ARG A 47 -11.03 4.07 4.68
N ARG A 48 -11.13 5.36 5.05
CA ARG A 48 -12.09 6.31 4.43
C ARG A 48 -11.70 6.72 3.01
N VAL A 49 -10.41 6.63 2.65
CA VAL A 49 -9.86 7.08 1.36
C VAL A 49 -9.82 5.97 0.30
N GLN A 50 -10.05 4.71 0.67
CA GLN A 50 -9.99 3.55 -0.24
C GLN A 50 -11.27 3.41 -1.09
N ARG A 51 -11.69 4.47 -1.77
CA ARG A 51 -12.74 4.39 -2.80
C ARG A 51 -12.08 4.20 -4.16
N SER A 52 -12.61 3.26 -4.95
CA SER A 52 -12.13 3.10 -6.32
C SER A 52 -12.43 4.38 -7.12
N PRO A 53 -11.58 4.80 -8.08
CA PRO A 53 -11.84 6.02 -8.87
C PRO A 53 -13.23 6.07 -9.52
N LYS A 54 -13.78 4.90 -9.86
CA LYS A 54 -15.13 4.71 -10.41
C LYS A 54 -16.26 5.07 -9.43
N GLU A 55 -16.01 4.99 -8.13
CA GLU A 55 -16.96 5.43 -7.09
C GLU A 55 -16.93 6.94 -6.87
N LEU A 56 -15.83 7.61 -7.25
CA LEU A 56 -15.64 9.05 -7.06
C LEU A 56 -16.10 9.85 -8.28
N TYR A 57 -15.89 9.32 -9.48
CA TYR A 57 -16.15 10.01 -10.73
C TYR A 57 -17.15 9.24 -11.59
N ARG A 58 -17.97 9.98 -12.35
CA ARG A 58 -18.94 9.38 -13.29
C ARG A 58 -18.26 8.83 -14.56
N VAL A 59 -17.14 9.44 -14.95
CA VAL A 59 -16.40 9.15 -16.18
C VAL A 59 -14.90 9.05 -15.87
N PRO A 60 -14.12 8.25 -16.63
CA PRO A 60 -12.69 8.13 -16.41
C PRO A 60 -12.01 9.47 -16.68
N VAL A 61 -11.17 9.91 -15.74
CA VAL A 61 -10.47 11.20 -15.81
C VAL A 61 -9.24 11.11 -16.72
N THR A 62 -8.66 9.92 -16.85
CA THR A 62 -7.48 9.64 -17.67
C THR A 62 -7.77 8.51 -18.65
N ASP A 63 -7.06 8.49 -19.77
CA ASP A 63 -7.18 7.42 -20.79
C ASP A 63 -6.90 6.03 -20.21
N ASN A 64 -5.88 5.90 -19.36
CA ASN A 64 -5.52 4.62 -18.71
C ASN A 64 -6.63 4.08 -17.79
N GLN A 65 -7.52 4.93 -17.28
CA GLN A 65 -8.65 4.49 -16.46
C GLN A 65 -9.75 3.82 -17.30
N GLN A 66 -9.80 4.06 -18.62
CA GLN A 66 -10.83 3.52 -19.50
C GLN A 66 -10.83 1.98 -19.56
N TYR A 67 -9.64 1.35 -19.59
CA TYR A 67 -9.51 -0.11 -19.74
C TYR A 67 -10.25 -0.89 -18.64
N GLY A 68 -10.21 -0.41 -17.41
CA GLY A 68 -10.86 -1.04 -16.26
C GLY A 68 -12.19 -0.40 -15.87
N TRP A 69 -12.57 0.75 -16.45
CA TRP A 69 -13.68 1.56 -15.95
C TRP A 69 -15.01 0.82 -15.95
N TRP A 70 -15.24 -0.03 -16.94
CA TRP A 70 -16.51 -0.74 -17.11
C TRP A 70 -16.52 -2.12 -16.47
N VAL A 71 -15.39 -2.57 -15.90
CA VAL A 71 -15.33 -3.86 -15.20
C VAL A 71 -16.10 -3.75 -13.88
N SER A 72 -16.89 -4.76 -13.57
CA SER A 72 -17.64 -4.85 -12.32
C SER A 72 -16.68 -5.07 -11.14
N THR A 73 -16.77 -4.22 -10.12
CA THR A 73 -15.94 -4.29 -8.91
C THR A 73 -16.27 -5.50 -8.03
N ASP A 74 -17.51 -6.01 -8.13
CA ASP A 74 -18.08 -7.08 -7.29
C ASP A 74 -17.51 -8.49 -7.55
N GLY A 75 -16.39 -8.58 -8.28
CA GLY A 75 -15.73 -9.84 -8.59
C GLY A 75 -16.59 -10.78 -9.44
N LEU A 76 -16.17 -12.05 -9.51
CA LEU A 76 -16.72 -13.08 -10.39
C LEU A 76 -18.26 -13.27 -10.29
N LYS A 77 -18.89 -12.80 -9.20
CA LYS A 77 -20.32 -12.97 -8.90
C LYS A 77 -21.24 -12.22 -9.85
N ASN A 78 -20.82 -11.07 -10.39
CA ASN A 78 -21.65 -10.26 -11.28
C ASN A 78 -21.22 -10.39 -12.76
N ARG A 79 -20.61 -11.51 -13.13
CA ARG A 79 -20.35 -11.79 -14.55
C ARG A 79 -21.63 -12.23 -15.21
N GLU A 80 -21.98 -11.52 -16.27
CA GLU A 80 -23.06 -11.89 -17.16
C GLU A 80 -23.01 -13.38 -17.49
N PRO A 81 -24.12 -14.15 -17.33
CA PRO A 81 -24.10 -15.61 -17.46
C PRO A 81 -23.52 -16.09 -18.80
N TRP A 82 -23.72 -15.34 -19.88
CA TRP A 82 -23.19 -15.65 -21.21
C TRP A 82 -21.66 -15.48 -21.33
N THR A 83 -21.02 -14.72 -20.43
CA THR A 83 -19.56 -14.58 -20.35
C THR A 83 -18.90 -15.69 -19.52
N GLN A 84 -19.70 -16.50 -18.82
CA GLN A 84 -19.18 -17.55 -17.94
C GLN A 84 -18.78 -18.78 -18.76
N THR A 85 -17.48 -19.10 -18.76
CA THR A 85 -16.93 -20.29 -19.41
C THR A 85 -16.24 -21.16 -18.36
N ARG A 86 -16.38 -22.49 -18.48
CA ARG A 86 -15.61 -23.43 -17.66
C ARG A 86 -14.12 -23.28 -18.00
N ARG A 87 -13.33 -22.88 -17.01
CA ARG A 87 -11.87 -22.77 -17.15
C ARG A 87 -11.20 -23.96 -16.47
N PHE A 88 -10.23 -24.56 -17.15
CA PHE A 88 -9.40 -25.64 -16.62
C PHE A 88 -7.94 -25.16 -16.58
N PRO A 89 -7.58 -24.27 -15.65
CA PRO A 89 -6.21 -23.81 -15.54
C PRO A 89 -5.28 -24.99 -15.22
N ARG A 90 -4.07 -24.96 -15.76
CA ARG A 90 -3.04 -25.95 -15.42
C ARG A 90 -2.78 -25.91 -13.92
N LYS A 91 -2.98 -27.03 -13.24
CA LYS A 91 -2.61 -27.23 -11.84
C LYS A 91 -1.32 -28.03 -11.80
N ASN A 92 -0.32 -27.52 -11.08
CA ASN A 92 0.93 -28.25 -10.89
C ASN A 92 0.65 -29.47 -10.00
N SER A 93 1.22 -30.62 -10.37
CA SER A 93 1.14 -31.84 -9.56
C SER A 93 1.99 -31.70 -8.29
N GLU A 94 1.75 -32.56 -7.30
CA GLU A 94 2.59 -32.61 -6.09
C GLU A 94 4.06 -32.88 -6.42
N MET A 95 4.33 -33.72 -7.45
CA MET A 95 5.69 -33.94 -7.93
C MET A 95 6.32 -32.67 -8.49
N THR A 96 5.59 -31.90 -9.31
CA THR A 96 6.09 -30.62 -9.83
C THR A 96 6.35 -29.61 -8.72
N LYS A 97 5.50 -29.57 -7.69
CA LYS A 97 5.73 -28.71 -6.52
C LYS A 97 6.97 -29.13 -5.74
N PHE A 98 7.11 -30.43 -5.45
CA PHE A 98 8.26 -31.00 -4.76
C PHE A 98 9.56 -30.69 -5.49
N VAL A 99 9.59 -30.87 -6.80
CA VAL A 99 10.76 -30.57 -7.64
C VAL A 99 11.12 -29.09 -7.58
N ASN A 100 10.13 -28.20 -7.63
CA ASN A 100 10.35 -26.76 -7.50
C ASN A 100 10.86 -26.38 -6.11
N GLU A 101 10.41 -27.06 -5.07
CA GLU A 101 10.90 -26.85 -3.71
C GLU A 101 12.35 -27.32 -3.57
N MET A 102 12.65 -28.52 -4.06
CA MET A 102 13.96 -29.12 -3.96
C MET A 102 15.01 -28.41 -4.84
N SER A 103 14.61 -27.86 -5.99
CA SER A 103 15.49 -27.02 -6.81
C SER A 103 15.82 -25.67 -6.16
N MET A 104 14.99 -25.18 -5.23
CA MET A 104 15.28 -23.97 -4.45
C MET A 104 16.21 -24.24 -3.27
N THR A 105 16.10 -25.42 -2.64
CA THR A 105 16.88 -25.77 -1.44
C THR A 105 18.21 -26.44 -1.76
N CYS A 106 18.28 -27.23 -2.83
CA CYS A 106 19.44 -28.02 -3.20
C CYS A 106 19.91 -27.67 -4.62
N PRO A 107 21.04 -26.95 -4.76
CA PRO A 107 21.59 -26.56 -6.07
C PRO A 107 21.95 -27.75 -6.97
N ASP A 108 22.31 -28.88 -6.37
CA ASP A 108 22.73 -30.11 -7.06
C ASP A 108 21.56 -31.08 -7.31
N PHE A 109 20.32 -30.68 -6.98
CA PHE A 109 19.16 -31.51 -7.22
C PHE A 109 18.82 -31.57 -8.71
N SER A 110 18.88 -32.77 -9.28
CA SER A 110 18.39 -33.06 -10.62
C SER A 110 17.36 -34.19 -10.57
N LEU A 111 16.34 -34.07 -11.40
CA LEU A 111 15.33 -35.11 -11.60
C LEU A 111 15.79 -36.18 -12.60
N PHE A 112 16.97 -35.98 -13.21
CA PHE A 112 17.61 -36.86 -14.20
C PHE A 112 19.12 -36.87 -14.03
#